data_AF-A0A3Q9G3D1-F1
#
_entry.id   AF-A0A3Q9G3D1-F1
#
_cell.length_a   1.000
_cell.length_b   1.000
_cell.length_c   1.000
_cell.angle_alpha   90.00
_cell.angle_beta   90.00
_cell.angle_gamma   90.00
#
_symmetry.space_group_name_H-M   'P 1'
#
loop_
_entity.id
_entity.type
_entity.pdbx_description
1 polymer ?
#
loop_
_entity_poly.entity_id
_entity_poly.type
_entity_poly.pdbx_seq_one_letter_code
_entity_poly.pdbx_strand_id
1 'polypeptide(L)'
;MKAGIAGYPVDHSLSPQIHNAAYRDLGVDIEYGRYPTKLEDLDSLIKKLDSSWAGLSLTMPLKQGVIEKLDFVDGLAKTVGAVNTVCVQPTGGQIVGFNTDVYGIAQSVREAGDLSTPSAMILGARATASSALAACVELGAKEHLTIAARNHGGPGSAVAAASRMDLSPSLVKLTDNLVGALPGTGLLISTLPAGVADDLADRIDEAAPDLSGLTVLDVIYHPWPSRLVEATRARGARIVPGWAMLLHQAVSQVRLFTNRTPNFDVMAEALHKALAE
;
A
#
# COMPACT_ATOMS: atom_id res chain seq x y z
N MET A 1 -2.14 6.94 25.38
CA MET A 1 -2.20 5.60 24.72
C MET A 1 -1.04 5.47 23.73
N LYS A 2 -0.75 4.25 23.26
CA LYS A 2 0.31 3.95 22.29
C LYS A 2 -0.25 3.54 20.94
N ALA A 3 0.36 4.02 19.86
CA ALA A 3 0.17 3.48 18.52
C ALA A 3 1.54 3.34 17.84
N GLY A 4 1.61 2.66 16.70
CA GLY A 4 2.85 2.68 15.93
C GLY A 4 2.86 1.84 14.69
N ILE A 5 3.99 1.90 13.98
CA ILE A 5 4.28 1.08 12.82
C ILE A 5 5.15 -0.11 13.23
N ALA A 6 4.68 -1.33 12.95
CA ALA A 6 5.43 -2.56 13.16
C ALA A 6 5.80 -3.24 11.83
N GLY A 7 7.05 -3.72 11.76
CA GLY A 7 7.62 -4.36 10.59
C GLY A 7 9.14 -4.35 10.65
N TYR A 8 9.79 -4.85 9.60
CA TYR A 8 11.25 -4.86 9.55
C TYR A 8 11.77 -4.73 8.11
N PRO A 9 12.58 -3.70 7.80
CA PRO A 9 12.91 -2.52 8.63
C PRO A 9 11.76 -1.49 8.67
N VAL A 10 11.75 -0.60 9.68
CA VAL A 10 10.76 0.51 9.81
C VAL A 10 11.39 1.86 10.18
N ASP A 11 12.72 1.94 10.31
CA ASP A 11 13.41 3.13 10.80
C ASP A 11 13.15 4.37 9.93
N HIS A 12 13.05 4.17 8.62
CA HIS A 12 12.77 5.22 7.64
C HIS A 12 11.27 5.47 7.39
N SER A 13 10.37 4.83 8.14
CA SER A 13 8.94 5.06 7.98
C SER A 13 8.60 6.51 8.33
N LEU A 14 7.81 7.17 7.48
CA LEU A 14 7.28 8.51 7.70
C LEU A 14 5.97 8.52 8.50
N SER A 15 5.39 7.35 8.79
CA SER A 15 4.13 7.22 9.54
C SER A 15 4.15 7.93 10.90
N PRO A 16 5.24 7.90 11.70
CA PRO A 16 5.28 8.65 12.96
C PRO A 16 5.09 10.15 12.80
N GLN A 17 5.67 10.78 11.78
CA GLN A 17 5.52 12.21 11.54
C GLN A 17 4.07 12.55 11.21
N ILE A 18 3.45 11.76 10.33
CA ILE A 18 2.06 11.94 9.88
C ILE A 18 1.07 11.75 11.05
N HIS A 19 1.18 10.63 11.77
CA HIS A 19 0.25 10.28 12.85
C HIS A 19 0.38 11.21 14.05
N ASN A 20 1.60 11.53 14.49
CA ASN A 20 1.78 12.42 15.64
C ASN A 20 1.32 13.85 15.32
N ALA A 21 1.39 14.30 14.06
CA ALA A 21 0.78 15.57 13.65
C ALA A 21 -0.74 15.53 13.78
N ALA A 22 -1.38 14.46 13.28
CA ALA A 22 -2.82 14.27 13.42
C ALA A 22 -3.27 14.21 14.88
N TYR A 23 -2.52 13.52 15.75
CA TYR A 23 -2.88 13.37 17.16
C TYR A 23 -2.77 14.69 17.94
N ARG A 24 -1.76 15.51 17.65
CA ARG A 24 -1.64 16.86 18.21
C ARG A 24 -2.80 17.75 17.78
N ASP A 25 -3.16 17.73 16.50
CA ASP A 25 -4.27 18.52 15.96
C ASP A 25 -5.63 18.11 16.55
N LEU A 26 -5.85 16.80 16.70
CA LEU A 26 -7.06 16.25 17.30
C LEU A 26 -7.13 16.42 18.84
N GLY A 27 -6.04 16.84 19.49
CA GLY A 27 -5.95 16.92 20.94
C GLY A 27 -6.08 15.56 21.65
N VAL A 28 -5.66 14.47 20.99
CA VAL A 28 -5.72 13.11 21.57
C VAL A 28 -4.36 12.71 22.14
N ASP A 29 -4.37 12.11 23.33
CA ASP A 29 -3.16 11.62 23.99
C ASP A 29 -2.77 10.22 23.46
N ILE A 30 -2.24 10.19 22.23
CA ILE A 30 -1.67 9.00 21.59
C ILE A 30 -0.28 9.34 21.06
N GLU A 31 0.69 8.50 21.40
CA GLU A 31 2.04 8.58 20.82
C GLU A 31 2.22 7.51 19.75
N TYR A 32 2.64 7.90 18.55
CA TYR A 32 2.92 6.98 17.45
C TYR A 32 4.42 6.69 17.33
N GLY A 33 4.81 5.45 17.63
CA GLY A 33 6.20 4.97 17.61
C GLY A 33 6.56 4.07 16.42
N ARG A 34 7.85 3.73 16.34
CA ARG A 34 8.38 2.68 15.44
C ARG A 34 8.69 1.43 16.25
N TYR A 35 8.26 0.27 15.75
CA TYR A 35 8.45 -1.01 16.41
C TYR A 35 9.09 -2.01 15.43
N PRO A 36 10.43 -2.02 15.32
CA PRO A 36 11.13 -3.04 14.53
C PRO A 36 10.71 -4.43 14.99
N THR A 37 10.10 -5.21 14.10
CA THR A 37 9.49 -6.49 14.42
C THR A 37 9.58 -7.41 13.22
N LYS A 38 10.32 -8.51 13.39
CA LYS A 38 10.39 -9.58 12.41
C LYS A 38 9.20 -10.52 12.56
N LEU A 39 9.02 -11.42 11.59
CA LEU A 39 7.85 -12.31 11.57
C LEU A 39 7.83 -13.25 12.79
N GLU A 40 8.99 -13.74 13.22
CA GLU A 40 9.18 -14.59 14.39
C GLU A 40 8.79 -13.91 15.72
N ASP A 41 8.86 -12.59 15.79
CA ASP A 41 8.55 -11.80 16.99
C ASP A 41 7.09 -11.32 17.03
N LEU A 42 6.32 -11.55 15.96
CA LEU A 42 4.97 -11.02 15.80
C LEU A 42 4.02 -11.49 16.90
N ASP A 43 4.09 -12.76 17.30
CA ASP A 43 3.26 -13.29 18.39
C ASP A 43 3.52 -12.57 19.71
N SER A 44 4.79 -12.31 20.01
CA SER A 44 5.20 -11.60 21.21
C SER A 44 4.76 -10.14 21.19
N LEU A 45 4.66 -9.52 20.01
CA LEU A 45 4.15 -8.16 19.88
C LEU A 45 2.64 -8.10 20.07
N ILE A 46 1.87 -8.96 19.41
CA ILE A 46 0.40 -8.96 19.51
C ILE A 46 -0.06 -9.22 20.95
N LYS A 47 0.62 -10.12 21.68
CA LYS A 47 0.32 -10.38 23.10
C LYS A 47 0.56 -9.20 24.04
N LYS A 48 1.31 -8.17 23.61
CA LYS A 48 1.54 -6.93 24.39
C LYS A 48 0.48 -5.86 24.16
N LEU A 49 -0.44 -6.07 23.20
CA LEU A 49 -1.50 -5.13 22.91
C LEU A 49 -2.60 -5.27 23.97
N ASP A 50 -2.60 -4.33 24.91
CA ASP A 50 -3.60 -4.17 25.96
C ASP A 50 -4.35 -2.83 25.80
N SER A 51 -5.16 -2.46 26.80
CA SER A 51 -5.93 -1.21 26.79
C SER A 51 -5.09 0.07 26.79
N SER A 52 -3.76 -0.03 26.95
CA SER A 52 -2.86 1.12 26.79
C SER A 52 -2.55 1.43 25.32
N TRP A 53 -2.91 0.55 24.39
CA TRP A 53 -2.70 0.70 22.95
C TRP A 53 -3.97 1.12 22.23
N ALA A 54 -3.81 2.02 21.24
CA ALA A 54 -4.82 2.30 20.24
C ALA A 54 -4.73 1.28 19.08
N GLY A 55 -3.51 0.90 18.69
CA GLY A 55 -3.29 -0.05 17.60
C GLY A 55 -1.90 -0.02 16.99
N LEU A 56 -1.73 -0.80 15.93
CA LEU A 56 -0.51 -0.86 15.13
C LEU A 56 -0.86 -0.78 13.64
N SER A 57 -0.17 0.07 12.90
CA SER A 57 -0.02 -0.13 11.46
C SER A 57 1.01 -1.24 11.25
N LEU A 58 0.83 -2.08 10.23
CA LEU A 58 1.73 -3.18 9.90
C LEU A 58 2.30 -3.01 8.50
N THR A 59 3.59 -3.26 8.38
CA THR A 59 4.27 -3.35 7.08
C THR A 59 4.95 -4.71 6.91
N MET A 60 5.70 -4.89 5.83
CA MET A 60 6.49 -6.09 5.61
C MET A 60 7.36 -6.42 6.83
N PRO A 61 7.48 -7.70 7.23
CA PRO A 61 6.86 -8.90 6.64
C PRO A 61 5.53 -9.31 7.30
N LEU A 62 4.89 -8.44 8.09
CA LEU A 62 3.88 -8.84 9.08
C LEU A 62 2.45 -8.94 8.55
N LYS A 63 2.15 -8.27 7.42
CA LYS A 63 0.77 -8.06 6.94
C LYS A 63 -0.06 -9.33 6.75
N GLN A 64 0.59 -10.45 6.45
CA GLN A 64 -0.09 -11.75 6.26
C GLN A 64 -0.07 -12.58 7.54
N GLY A 65 1.09 -12.66 8.20
CA GLY A 65 1.28 -13.49 9.39
C GLY A 65 0.45 -13.06 10.59
N VAL A 66 -0.07 -11.82 10.60
CA VAL A 66 -0.92 -11.34 11.69
C VAL A 66 -2.34 -11.92 11.65
N ILE A 67 -2.84 -12.34 10.49
CA ILE A 67 -4.28 -12.65 10.29
C ILE A 67 -4.79 -13.71 11.28
N GLU A 68 -4.00 -14.76 11.50
CA GLU A 68 -4.34 -15.87 12.40
C GLU A 68 -4.18 -15.52 13.89
N LYS A 69 -3.70 -14.33 14.20
CA LYS A 69 -3.39 -13.84 15.56
C LYS A 69 -4.41 -12.82 16.07
N LEU A 70 -5.43 -12.51 15.26
CA LEU A 70 -6.43 -11.47 15.55
C LEU A 70 -7.76 -12.11 15.92
N ASP A 71 -8.51 -11.45 16.81
CA ASP A 71 -9.84 -11.90 17.22
C ASP A 71 -10.86 -11.72 16.09
N PHE A 72 -10.71 -10.64 15.32
CA PHE A 72 -11.52 -10.37 14.14
C PHE A 72 -10.69 -9.77 13.02
N VAL A 73 -11.06 -10.10 11.79
CA VAL A 73 -10.51 -9.47 10.58
C VAL A 73 -11.68 -9.01 9.73
N ASP A 74 -11.61 -7.74 9.33
CA ASP A 74 -12.58 -7.09 8.47
C ASP A 74 -12.78 -7.84 7.13
N GLY A 75 -13.97 -7.72 6.54
CA GLY A 75 -14.34 -8.40 5.31
C GLY A 75 -13.38 -8.09 4.16
N LEU A 76 -13.00 -6.82 3.95
CA LEU A 76 -12.07 -6.44 2.91
C LEU A 76 -10.67 -7.02 3.17
N ALA A 77 -10.20 -6.95 4.43
CA ALA A 77 -8.90 -7.49 4.82
C ALA A 77 -8.82 -9.02 4.63
N LYS A 78 -9.90 -9.76 4.92
CA LYS A 78 -10.04 -11.19 4.62
C LYS A 78 -9.97 -11.46 3.12
N THR A 79 -10.73 -10.72 2.32
CA THR A 79 -10.77 -10.87 0.85
C THR A 79 -9.39 -10.61 0.24
N VAL A 80 -8.72 -9.53 0.64
CA VAL A 80 -7.35 -9.23 0.20
C VAL A 80 -6.34 -10.25 0.74
N GLY A 81 -6.58 -10.80 1.93
CA GLY A 81 -5.65 -11.70 2.61
C GLY A 81 -4.42 -10.98 3.17
N ALA A 82 -4.59 -9.72 3.58
CA ALA A 82 -3.56 -8.90 4.21
C ALA A 82 -4.18 -7.87 5.14
N VAL A 83 -3.56 -7.68 6.31
CA VAL A 83 -3.92 -6.66 7.31
C VAL A 83 -2.74 -5.68 7.43
N ASN A 84 -2.98 -4.40 7.18
CA ASN A 84 -1.98 -3.33 7.43
C ASN A 84 -2.34 -2.46 8.64
N THR A 85 -3.45 -2.73 9.31
CA THR A 85 -3.93 -1.94 10.46
C THR A 85 -4.56 -2.87 11.49
N VAL A 86 -4.06 -2.84 12.72
CA VAL A 86 -4.56 -3.59 13.88
C VAL A 86 -5.05 -2.58 14.92
N CYS A 87 -6.28 -2.70 15.36
CA CYS A 87 -6.88 -1.82 16.37
C CYS A 87 -7.19 -2.61 17.64
N VAL A 88 -6.90 -2.02 18.80
CA VAL A 88 -7.36 -2.57 20.08
C VAL A 88 -8.68 -1.90 20.42
N GLN A 89 -9.75 -2.69 20.54
CA GLN A 89 -11.07 -2.16 20.84
C GLN A 89 -11.12 -1.66 22.30
N PRO A 90 -11.54 -0.40 22.55
CA PRO A 90 -11.61 0.15 23.91
C PRO A 90 -12.53 -0.65 24.83
N THR A 91 -13.58 -1.24 24.26
CA THR A 91 -14.54 -2.08 24.97
C THR A 91 -14.19 -3.55 24.71
N GLY A 92 -13.87 -4.30 25.76
CA GLY A 92 -13.61 -5.74 25.67
C GLY A 92 -12.20 -6.13 25.19
N GLY A 93 -11.38 -5.18 24.73
CA GLY A 93 -9.96 -5.41 24.42
C GLY A 93 -9.70 -6.27 23.18
N GLN A 94 -10.71 -6.51 22.35
CA GLN A 94 -10.57 -7.30 21.13
C GLN A 94 -9.58 -6.66 20.17
N ILE A 95 -8.76 -7.49 19.53
CA ILE A 95 -7.76 -7.06 18.55
C ILE A 95 -8.31 -7.31 17.15
N VAL A 96 -8.52 -6.22 16.41
CA VAL A 96 -9.22 -6.24 15.12
C VAL A 96 -8.33 -5.78 13.98
N GLY A 97 -8.29 -6.57 12.89
CA GLY A 97 -7.51 -6.27 11.69
C GLY A 97 -8.31 -5.65 10.55
N PHE A 98 -7.71 -4.65 9.90
CA PHE A 98 -8.23 -3.94 8.73
C PHE A 98 -7.16 -3.83 7.63
N ASN A 99 -7.62 -3.50 6.42
CA ASN A 99 -6.77 -3.12 5.30
C ASN A 99 -7.15 -1.73 4.81
N THR A 100 -6.25 -0.77 5.03
CA THR A 100 -6.37 0.63 4.62
C THR A 100 -5.54 0.95 3.37
N ASP A 101 -4.73 0.00 2.88
CA ASP A 101 -3.96 0.18 1.65
C ASP A 101 -4.88 0.31 0.44
N VAL A 102 -5.97 -0.48 0.39
CA VAL A 102 -6.95 -0.42 -0.72
C VAL A 102 -7.50 0.99 -0.88
N TYR A 103 -7.97 1.58 0.22
CA TYR A 103 -8.43 2.96 0.25
C TYR A 103 -7.31 3.94 -0.14
N GLY A 104 -6.10 3.74 0.41
CA GLY A 104 -4.95 4.58 0.10
C GLY A 104 -4.60 4.62 -1.40
N ILE A 105 -4.59 3.45 -2.05
CA ILE A 105 -4.34 3.31 -3.48
C ILE A 105 -5.48 3.96 -4.27
N ALA A 106 -6.73 3.62 -3.97
CA ALA A 106 -7.87 4.11 -4.73
C ALA A 106 -8.02 5.64 -4.66
N GLN A 107 -7.84 6.25 -3.49
CA GLN A 107 -7.91 7.71 -3.37
C GLN A 107 -6.75 8.42 -4.07
N SER A 108 -5.52 7.95 -3.85
CA SER A 108 -4.35 8.58 -4.50
C SER A 108 -4.41 8.52 -6.03
N VAL A 109 -4.95 7.44 -6.60
CA VAL A 109 -5.18 7.34 -8.05
C VAL A 109 -6.33 8.24 -8.51
N ARG A 110 -7.46 8.29 -7.79
CA ARG A 110 -8.59 9.18 -8.13
C ARG A 110 -8.19 10.65 -8.15
N GLU A 111 -7.36 11.08 -7.20
CA GLU A 111 -6.86 12.46 -7.14
C GLU A 111 -5.96 12.82 -8.33
N ALA A 112 -5.29 11.82 -8.92
CA ALA A 112 -4.52 12.02 -10.14
C ALA A 112 -5.42 12.16 -11.38
N GLY A 113 -6.72 11.87 -11.28
CA GLY A 113 -7.71 12.01 -12.35
C GLY A 113 -8.09 10.67 -13.00
N ASP A 114 -8.99 10.74 -13.98
CA ASP A 114 -9.58 9.56 -14.61
C ASP A 114 -8.54 8.73 -15.39
N LEU A 115 -8.76 7.41 -15.39
CA LEU A 115 -7.98 6.46 -16.17
C LEU A 115 -8.41 6.49 -17.64
N SER A 116 -7.45 6.37 -18.54
CA SER A 116 -7.70 6.36 -20.00
C SER A 116 -8.44 5.10 -20.46
N THR A 117 -8.23 3.98 -19.78
CA THR A 117 -8.83 2.67 -20.07
C THR A 117 -9.14 1.93 -18.77
N PRO A 118 -10.11 1.00 -18.77
CA PRO A 118 -10.43 0.15 -17.60
C PRO A 118 -9.46 -1.04 -17.46
N SER A 119 -8.17 -0.85 -17.77
CA SER A 119 -7.13 -1.88 -17.69
C SER A 119 -6.07 -1.52 -16.66
N ALA A 120 -5.54 -2.53 -15.97
CA ALA A 120 -4.46 -2.34 -15.01
C ALA A 120 -3.41 -3.45 -15.05
N MET A 121 -2.16 -3.05 -14.81
CA MET A 121 -1.03 -3.94 -14.61
C MET A 121 -0.46 -3.73 -13.20
N ILE A 122 -0.25 -4.82 -12.47
CA ILE A 122 0.35 -4.79 -11.13
C ILE A 122 1.72 -5.47 -11.20
N LEU A 123 2.77 -4.76 -10.81
CA LEU A 123 4.10 -5.33 -10.65
C LEU A 123 4.28 -5.81 -9.20
N GLY A 124 4.45 -7.11 -9.03
CA GLY A 124 4.50 -7.81 -7.74
C GLY A 124 3.27 -8.68 -7.49
N ALA A 125 3.38 -9.59 -6.50
CA ALA A 125 2.34 -10.60 -6.24
C ALA A 125 2.12 -10.89 -4.74
N ARG A 126 2.56 -10.00 -3.84
CA ARG A 126 2.46 -10.16 -2.37
C ARG A 126 1.35 -9.29 -1.77
N ALA A 127 1.30 -9.15 -0.45
CA ALA A 127 0.26 -8.44 0.30
C ALA A 127 -0.17 -7.07 -0.28
N THR A 128 0.79 -6.22 -0.65
CA THR A 128 0.46 -4.92 -1.27
C THR A 128 -0.14 -5.08 -2.67
N ALA A 129 0.34 -6.04 -3.47
CA ALA A 129 -0.25 -6.36 -4.78
C ALA A 129 -1.67 -6.90 -4.66
N SER A 130 -1.97 -7.69 -3.62
CA SER A 130 -3.34 -8.13 -3.32
C SER A 130 -4.25 -6.93 -3.00
N SER A 131 -3.73 -5.91 -2.31
CA SER A 131 -4.47 -4.68 -2.00
C SER A 131 -4.64 -3.82 -3.25
N ALA A 132 -3.61 -3.74 -4.10
CA ALA A 132 -3.67 -3.07 -5.41
C ALA A 132 -4.72 -3.69 -6.33
N LEU A 133 -4.86 -5.03 -6.32
CA LEU A 133 -5.88 -5.73 -7.08
C LEU A 133 -7.31 -5.31 -6.67
N ALA A 134 -7.57 -5.26 -5.36
CA ALA A 134 -8.85 -4.76 -4.85
C ALA A 134 -9.08 -3.29 -5.23
N ALA A 135 -8.04 -2.45 -5.14
CA ALA A 135 -8.14 -1.05 -5.52
C ALA A 135 -8.43 -0.87 -7.02
N CYS A 136 -7.84 -1.68 -7.90
CA CYS A 136 -8.17 -1.67 -9.34
C CYS A 136 -9.65 -1.96 -9.58
N VAL A 137 -10.26 -2.89 -8.82
CA VAL A 137 -11.71 -3.16 -8.91
C VAL A 137 -12.54 -1.93 -8.49
N GLU A 138 -12.16 -1.26 -7.40
CA GLU A 138 -12.84 -0.03 -6.93
C GLU A 138 -12.68 1.16 -7.88
N LEU A 139 -11.60 1.17 -8.66
CA LEU A 139 -11.30 2.18 -9.67
C LEU A 139 -11.95 1.87 -11.03
N GLY A 140 -12.61 0.72 -11.17
CA GLY A 140 -13.17 0.27 -12.45
C GLY A 140 -12.13 -0.27 -13.45
N ALA A 141 -10.86 -0.38 -13.04
CA ALA A 141 -9.75 -0.84 -13.87
C ALA A 141 -9.62 -2.37 -13.88
N LYS A 142 -10.71 -3.09 -14.19
CA LYS A 142 -10.81 -4.54 -14.02
C LYS A 142 -11.10 -5.35 -15.29
N GLU A 143 -11.29 -4.71 -16.44
CA GLU A 143 -11.60 -5.42 -17.69
C GLU A 143 -10.40 -6.23 -18.18
N HIS A 144 -9.21 -5.64 -18.08
CA HIS A 144 -7.95 -6.32 -18.39
C HIS A 144 -6.97 -6.14 -17.24
N LEU A 145 -6.84 -7.17 -16.42
CA LEU A 145 -5.93 -7.20 -15.27
C LEU A 145 -4.71 -8.07 -15.58
N THR A 146 -3.52 -7.54 -15.35
CA THR A 146 -2.26 -8.28 -15.46
C THR A 146 -1.50 -8.23 -14.16
N ILE A 147 -0.98 -9.37 -13.70
CA ILE A 147 -0.05 -9.46 -12.57
C ILE A 147 1.31 -9.92 -13.10
N ALA A 148 2.29 -9.03 -13.04
CA ALA A 148 3.66 -9.30 -13.44
C ALA A 148 4.54 -9.52 -12.20
N ALA A 149 5.12 -10.71 -12.05
CA ALA A 149 5.96 -11.04 -10.89
C ALA A 149 7.03 -12.08 -11.23
N ARG A 150 8.08 -12.16 -10.40
CA ARG A 150 9.07 -13.26 -10.49
C ARG A 150 8.46 -14.61 -10.08
N ASN A 151 7.59 -14.58 -9.08
CA ASN A 151 6.87 -15.73 -8.55
C ASN A 151 5.48 -15.26 -8.08
N HIS A 152 4.43 -15.91 -8.58
CA HIS A 152 3.03 -15.61 -8.28
C HIS A 152 2.48 -16.37 -7.06
N GLY A 153 3.18 -17.41 -6.60
CA GLY A 153 2.76 -18.28 -5.51
C GLY A 153 3.23 -17.81 -4.12
N GLY A 154 2.73 -18.51 -3.09
CA GLY A 154 3.07 -18.32 -1.67
C GLY A 154 1.95 -17.68 -0.84
N PRO A 155 2.11 -17.59 0.49
CA PRO A 155 1.07 -17.09 1.39
C PRO A 155 0.56 -15.69 0.98
N GLY A 156 -0.76 -15.51 1.09
CA GLY A 156 -1.47 -14.25 0.77
C GLY A 156 -1.12 -13.63 -0.58
N SER A 157 -0.80 -14.46 -1.59
CA SER A 157 -0.46 -13.96 -2.92
C SER A 157 -1.63 -13.23 -3.59
N ALA A 158 -1.30 -12.36 -4.54
CA ALA A 158 -2.30 -11.66 -5.35
C ALA A 158 -3.17 -12.63 -6.16
N VAL A 159 -2.66 -13.82 -6.51
CA VAL A 159 -3.45 -14.89 -7.15
C VAL A 159 -4.52 -15.43 -6.21
N ALA A 160 -4.19 -15.68 -4.95
CA ALA A 160 -5.17 -16.13 -3.96
C ALA A 160 -6.22 -15.03 -3.69
N ALA A 161 -5.81 -13.76 -3.67
CA ALA A 161 -6.72 -12.63 -3.57
C ALA A 161 -7.64 -12.54 -4.79
N ALA A 162 -7.11 -12.70 -6.01
CA ALA A 162 -7.89 -12.72 -7.24
C ALA A 162 -8.97 -13.79 -7.20
N SER A 163 -8.63 -15.01 -6.78
CA SER A 163 -9.60 -16.10 -6.64
C SER A 163 -10.71 -15.77 -5.63
N ARG A 164 -10.40 -15.15 -4.49
CA ARG A 164 -11.42 -14.71 -3.51
C ARG A 164 -12.30 -13.58 -4.02
N MET A 165 -11.82 -12.79 -4.99
CA MET A 165 -12.55 -11.69 -5.62
C MET A 165 -13.25 -12.09 -6.92
N ASP A 166 -13.19 -13.37 -7.31
CA ASP A 166 -13.67 -13.88 -8.60
C ASP A 166 -13.06 -13.15 -9.82
N LEU A 167 -11.75 -12.87 -9.73
CA LEU A 167 -10.96 -12.23 -10.78
C LEU A 167 -10.04 -13.24 -11.47
N SER A 168 -9.87 -13.07 -12.78
CA SER A 168 -8.97 -13.90 -13.61
C SER A 168 -7.89 -13.04 -14.29
N PRO A 169 -6.92 -12.48 -13.53
CA PRO A 169 -5.84 -11.69 -14.12
C PRO A 169 -4.90 -12.57 -14.96
N SER A 170 -4.36 -11.99 -16.03
CA SER A 170 -3.25 -12.60 -16.77
C SER A 170 -1.99 -12.59 -15.92
N LEU A 171 -1.36 -13.76 -15.76
CA LEU A 171 -0.14 -13.91 -14.97
C LEU A 171 1.07 -13.97 -15.90
N VAL A 172 1.98 -13.01 -15.75
CA VAL A 172 3.19 -12.89 -16.58
C VAL A 172 4.43 -12.73 -15.71
N LYS A 173 5.61 -13.03 -16.26
CA LYS A 173 6.88 -12.79 -15.56
C LYS A 173 7.34 -11.35 -15.77
N LEU A 174 8.08 -10.81 -14.81
CA LEU A 174 8.71 -9.49 -14.97
C LEU A 174 9.67 -9.43 -16.17
N THR A 175 10.23 -10.57 -16.55
CA THR A 175 11.15 -10.73 -17.70
C THR A 175 10.44 -10.81 -19.04
N ASP A 176 9.12 -10.97 -19.07
CA ASP A 176 8.36 -11.01 -20.33
C ASP A 176 8.33 -9.61 -20.97
N ASN A 177 7.85 -9.51 -22.22
CA ASN A 177 7.72 -8.24 -22.91
C ASN A 177 6.53 -7.42 -22.36
N LEU A 178 6.72 -6.77 -21.21
CA LEU A 178 5.72 -5.90 -20.61
C LEU A 178 5.59 -4.56 -21.34
N VAL A 179 6.69 -4.08 -21.95
CA VAL A 179 6.75 -2.75 -22.57
C VAL A 179 5.72 -2.60 -23.69
N GLY A 180 5.51 -3.65 -24.49
CA GLY A 180 4.50 -3.65 -25.55
C GLY A 180 3.05 -3.54 -25.06
N ALA A 181 2.77 -3.88 -23.80
CA ALA A 181 1.43 -3.80 -23.21
C ALA A 181 1.15 -2.47 -22.50
N LEU A 182 2.18 -1.67 -22.20
CA LEU A 182 2.02 -0.42 -21.44
C LEU A 182 1.14 0.64 -22.14
N PRO A 183 1.22 0.87 -23.48
CA PRO A 183 0.37 1.87 -24.14
C PRO A 183 -1.13 1.58 -24.04
N GLY A 184 -1.53 0.32 -23.86
CA GLY A 184 -2.94 -0.09 -23.67
C GLY A 184 -3.35 -0.24 -22.20
N THR A 185 -2.47 0.12 -21.27
CA THR A 185 -2.72 0.01 -19.82
C THR A 185 -3.12 1.36 -19.25
N GLY A 186 -4.27 1.43 -18.58
CA GLY A 186 -4.74 2.67 -17.95
C GLY A 186 -4.02 2.95 -16.63
N LEU A 187 -3.73 1.90 -15.87
CA LEU A 187 -3.10 1.98 -14.55
C LEU A 187 -1.98 0.94 -14.37
N LEU A 188 -0.76 1.40 -14.09
CA LEU A 188 0.35 0.56 -13.63
C LEU A 188 0.58 0.79 -12.13
N ILE A 189 0.50 -0.27 -11.32
CA ILE A 189 0.83 -0.20 -9.89
C ILE A 189 2.08 -1.03 -9.62
N SER A 190 3.19 -0.38 -9.29
CA SER A 190 4.39 -1.05 -8.82
C SER A 190 4.34 -1.25 -7.32
N THR A 191 4.40 -2.50 -6.89
CA THR A 191 4.55 -2.90 -5.48
C THR A 191 5.93 -3.51 -5.20
N LEU A 192 6.85 -3.31 -6.13
CA LEU A 192 8.18 -3.90 -6.10
C LEU A 192 9.10 -3.12 -5.15
N PRO A 193 10.07 -3.80 -4.49
CA PRO A 193 11.14 -3.11 -3.80
C PRO A 193 11.97 -2.24 -4.76
N ALA A 194 12.65 -1.23 -4.22
CA ALA A 194 13.57 -0.39 -4.98
C ALA A 194 14.62 -1.23 -5.73
N GLY A 195 14.95 -0.83 -6.96
CA GLY A 195 15.91 -1.51 -7.83
C GLY A 195 15.34 -2.69 -8.63
N VAL A 196 14.20 -3.27 -8.23
CA VAL A 196 13.66 -4.47 -8.89
C VAL A 196 12.99 -4.15 -10.23
N ALA A 197 12.52 -2.92 -10.42
CA ALA A 197 11.89 -2.48 -11.66
C ALA A 197 12.89 -1.84 -12.65
N ASP A 198 14.19 -1.79 -12.33
CA ASP A 198 15.19 -1.07 -13.12
C ASP A 198 15.36 -1.70 -14.51
N ASP A 199 15.42 -3.04 -14.61
CA ASP A 199 15.45 -3.75 -15.90
C ASP A 199 14.20 -3.48 -16.77
N LEU A 200 13.05 -3.14 -16.16
CA LEU A 200 11.86 -2.72 -16.92
C LEU A 200 12.00 -1.26 -17.35
N ALA A 201 12.51 -0.39 -16.49
CA ALA A 201 12.78 1.01 -16.81
C ALA A 201 13.74 1.14 -18.00
N ASP A 202 14.83 0.37 -18.02
CA ASP A 202 15.82 0.41 -19.10
C ASP A 202 15.20 -0.05 -20.44
N ARG A 203 14.35 -1.08 -20.42
CA ARG A 203 13.61 -1.51 -21.63
C ARG A 203 12.57 -0.47 -22.10
N ILE A 204 11.97 0.30 -21.18
CA ILE A 204 11.09 1.43 -21.54
C ILE A 204 11.90 2.56 -22.18
N ASP A 205 13.10 2.83 -21.65
CA ASP A 205 14.00 3.83 -22.20
C ASP A 205 14.43 3.46 -23.63
N GLU A 206 14.82 2.19 -23.86
CA GLU A 206 15.20 1.65 -25.17
C GLU A 206 14.07 1.68 -26.20
N ALA A 207 12.87 1.22 -25.83
CA ALA A 207 11.74 1.11 -26.75
C ALA A 207 11.04 2.45 -27.00
N ALA A 208 11.16 3.40 -26.06
CA ALA A 208 10.54 4.71 -26.07
C ALA A 208 9.05 4.73 -26.48
N PRO A 209 8.18 3.92 -25.83
CA PRO A 209 6.75 3.90 -26.15
C PRO A 209 6.09 5.24 -25.79
N ASP A 210 4.95 5.55 -26.41
CA ASP A 210 4.07 6.62 -25.93
C ASP A 210 3.24 6.11 -24.75
N LEU A 211 3.40 6.76 -23.59
CA LEU A 211 2.71 6.42 -22.34
C LEU A 211 1.80 7.55 -21.85
N SER A 212 1.37 8.48 -22.71
CA SER A 212 0.52 9.61 -22.31
C SER A 212 -0.83 9.19 -21.71
N GLY A 213 -1.31 7.98 -22.03
CA GLY A 213 -2.53 7.39 -21.46
C GLY A 213 -2.31 6.66 -20.13
N LEU A 214 -1.08 6.42 -19.71
CA LEU A 214 -0.76 5.60 -18.55
C LEU A 214 -0.71 6.42 -17.26
N THR A 215 -1.39 5.94 -16.21
CA THR A 215 -1.17 6.38 -14.83
C THR A 215 -0.28 5.36 -14.11
N VAL A 216 0.78 5.83 -13.46
CA VAL A 216 1.74 4.98 -12.72
C VAL A 216 1.70 5.33 -11.24
N LEU A 217 1.30 4.39 -10.41
CA LEU A 217 1.52 4.42 -8.97
C LEU A 217 2.73 3.55 -8.62
N ASP A 218 3.77 4.13 -8.05
CA ASP A 218 4.88 3.37 -7.48
C ASP A 218 4.84 3.50 -5.95
N VAL A 219 4.60 2.40 -5.23
CA VAL A 219 4.33 2.46 -3.79
C VAL A 219 5.57 2.80 -2.96
N ILE A 220 6.76 2.68 -3.54
CA ILE A 220 7.98 3.16 -2.90
C ILE A 220 8.01 4.69 -2.91
N TYR A 221 8.46 5.27 -1.81
CA TYR A 221 8.66 6.72 -1.66
C TYR A 221 10.11 7.08 -1.33
N HIS A 222 10.98 6.07 -1.20
CA HIS A 222 12.41 6.26 -1.01
C HIS A 222 13.19 5.04 -1.55
N PRO A 223 14.24 5.23 -2.38
CA PRO A 223 14.61 6.50 -3.01
C PRO A 223 13.53 7.01 -3.97
N TRP A 224 13.50 8.33 -4.23
CA TRP A 224 12.56 8.95 -5.16
C TRP A 224 13.22 10.06 -6.00
N PRO A 225 12.90 10.17 -7.31
CA PRO A 225 12.08 9.25 -8.10
C PRO A 225 12.74 7.87 -8.26
N SER A 226 11.94 6.84 -8.50
CA SER A 226 12.45 5.52 -8.89
C SER A 226 12.80 5.50 -10.39
N ARG A 227 13.65 4.57 -10.83
CA ARG A 227 13.96 4.39 -12.26
C ARG A 227 12.71 4.15 -13.10
N LEU A 228 11.74 3.39 -12.58
CA LEU A 228 10.46 3.15 -13.25
C LEU A 228 9.68 4.47 -13.45
N VAL A 229 9.62 5.30 -12.42
CA VAL A 229 8.94 6.61 -12.48
C VAL A 229 9.64 7.54 -13.46
N GLU A 230 10.97 7.59 -13.45
CA GLU A 230 11.75 8.39 -14.41
C GLU A 230 11.46 7.98 -15.85
N ALA A 231 11.63 6.69 -16.17
CA ALA A 231 11.45 6.16 -17.51
C ALA A 231 10.01 6.37 -18.01
N THR A 232 9.00 6.10 -17.17
CA THR A 232 7.59 6.26 -17.58
C THR A 232 7.19 7.74 -17.72
N ARG A 233 7.63 8.61 -16.81
CA ARG A 233 7.36 10.06 -16.88
C ARG A 233 7.98 10.67 -18.14
N ALA A 234 9.19 10.26 -18.51
CA ALA A 234 9.85 10.72 -19.74
C ALA A 234 9.09 10.34 -21.03
N ARG A 235 8.12 9.42 -20.93
CA ARG A 235 7.22 8.99 -22.01
C ARG A 235 5.79 9.52 -21.88
N GLY A 236 5.57 10.49 -21.00
CA GLY A 236 4.28 11.17 -20.84
C GLY A 236 3.34 10.54 -19.80
N ALA A 237 3.78 9.50 -19.08
CA ALA A 237 2.93 8.89 -18.05
C ALA A 237 2.63 9.86 -16.90
N ARG A 238 1.40 9.78 -16.39
CA ARG A 238 0.98 10.48 -15.19
C ARG A 238 1.50 9.73 -13.96
N ILE A 239 2.18 10.43 -13.05
CA ILE A 239 2.81 9.81 -11.88
C ILE A 239 2.01 10.08 -10.62
N VAL A 240 1.69 9.01 -9.90
CA VAL A 240 1.18 9.02 -8.52
C VAL A 240 2.29 8.51 -7.60
N PRO A 241 2.81 9.35 -6.69
CA PRO A 241 3.88 8.92 -5.80
C PRO A 241 3.37 8.05 -4.65
N GLY A 242 4.20 7.12 -4.17
CA GLY A 242 3.84 6.19 -3.09
C GLY A 242 3.46 6.87 -1.78
N TRP A 243 3.98 8.09 -1.52
CA TRP A 243 3.60 8.85 -0.33
C TRP A 243 2.16 9.39 -0.39
N ALA A 244 1.55 9.56 -1.58
CA ALA A 244 0.14 9.92 -1.68
C ALA A 244 -0.74 8.77 -1.15
N MET A 245 -0.43 7.53 -1.52
CA MET A 245 -1.05 6.33 -0.94
C MET A 245 -0.80 6.25 0.57
N LEU A 246 0.43 6.54 1.03
CA LEU A 246 0.80 6.55 2.46
C LEU A 246 -0.09 7.51 3.27
N LEU A 247 -0.32 8.71 2.76
CA LEU A 247 -1.14 9.72 3.43
C LEU A 247 -2.60 9.26 3.59
N HIS A 248 -3.22 8.79 2.51
CA HIS A 248 -4.62 8.35 2.54
C HIS A 248 -4.84 7.12 3.42
N GLN A 249 -3.90 6.16 3.44
CA GLN A 249 -3.99 5.06 4.38
C GLN A 249 -3.82 5.52 5.83
N ALA A 250 -2.92 6.47 6.10
CA ALA A 250 -2.70 7.01 7.44
C ALA A 250 -3.93 7.75 7.96
N VAL A 251 -4.61 8.53 7.12
CA VAL A 251 -5.90 9.17 7.45
C VAL A 251 -6.93 8.13 7.90
N SER A 252 -7.03 7.01 7.18
CA SER A 252 -7.93 5.92 7.54
C SER A 252 -7.53 5.24 8.85
N GLN A 253 -6.23 5.05 9.08
CA GLN A 253 -5.70 4.48 10.32
C GLN A 253 -5.96 5.39 11.53
N VAL A 254 -5.76 6.71 11.40
CA VAL A 254 -6.06 7.66 12.47
C VAL A 254 -7.55 7.63 12.80
N ARG A 255 -8.44 7.56 11.81
CA ARG A 255 -9.89 7.38 12.04
C ARG A 255 -10.19 6.13 12.85
N LEU A 256 -9.60 4.99 12.49
CA LEU A 256 -9.79 3.73 13.18
C LEU A 256 -9.24 3.75 14.62
N PHE A 257 -8.09 4.39 14.84
CA PHE A 257 -7.45 4.46 16.17
C PHE A 257 -8.12 5.45 17.13
N THR A 258 -8.79 6.48 16.61
CA THR A 258 -9.30 7.59 17.44
C THR A 258 -10.82 7.72 17.44
N ASN A 259 -11.51 7.11 16.49
CA ASN A 259 -12.91 7.41 16.16
C ASN A 259 -13.15 8.92 15.95
N ARG A 260 -12.18 9.61 15.34
CA ARG A 260 -12.23 11.03 14.95
C ARG A 260 -11.80 11.19 13.50
N THR A 261 -12.30 12.24 12.85
CA THR A 261 -11.85 12.60 11.49
C THR A 261 -10.63 13.50 11.60
N PRO A 262 -9.42 13.07 11.19
CA PRO A 262 -8.25 13.94 11.21
C PRO A 262 -8.32 14.98 10.09
N ASN A 263 -7.64 16.11 10.31
CA ASN A 263 -7.44 17.11 9.27
C ASN A 263 -6.40 16.61 8.25
N PHE A 264 -6.82 16.48 6.98
CA PHE A 264 -5.97 16.00 5.90
C PHE A 264 -4.76 16.92 5.66
N ASP A 265 -4.98 18.24 5.65
CA ASP A 265 -3.94 19.21 5.30
C ASP A 265 -2.80 19.22 6.32
N VAL A 266 -3.13 19.07 7.62
CA VAL A 266 -2.13 18.95 8.69
C VAL A 266 -1.26 17.71 8.50
N MET A 267 -1.87 16.58 8.14
CA MET A 267 -1.16 15.34 7.87
C MET A 267 -0.29 15.44 6.61
N ALA A 268 -0.79 16.10 5.56
CA ALA A 268 -0.09 16.34 4.31
C ALA A 268 1.13 17.24 4.52
N GLU A 269 1.00 18.34 5.28
CA GLU A 269 2.10 19.24 5.61
C GLU A 269 3.21 18.50 6.37
N ALA A 270 2.85 17.69 7.37
CA ALA A 270 3.80 16.89 8.13
C ALA A 270 4.55 15.87 7.25
N LEU A 271 3.84 15.25 6.31
CA LEU A 271 4.44 14.34 5.33
C LEU A 271 5.44 15.07 4.42
N HIS A 272 5.03 16.19 3.81
CA HIS A 272 5.88 16.94 2.89
C HIS A 272 7.13 17.49 3.58
N LYS A 273 7.00 17.95 4.83
CA LYS A 273 8.17 18.35 5.63
C LYS A 273 9.12 17.18 5.83
N ALA A 274 8.62 16.01 6.19
CA ALA A 274 9.44 14.82 6.43
C ALA A 274 10.09 14.25 5.16
N LEU A 275 9.51 14.51 3.97
CA LEU A 275 10.11 14.15 2.68
C LEU A 275 11.25 15.10 2.26
N ALA A 276 11.32 16.29 2.86
CA ALA A 276 12.33 17.31 2.55
C ALA A 276 13.56 17.25 3.47
N GLU A 277 13.52 16.41 4.50
CA GLU A 277 14.62 16.14 5.46
C GLU A 277 15.49 14.96 4.99
#